data_AF-A0A6I4M5V8-F1
#
_entry.id   AF-A0A6I4M5V8-F1
#
_cell.length_a   1.000
_cell.length_b   1.000
_cell.length_c   1.000
_cell.angle_alpha   90.00
_cell.angle_beta   90.00
_cell.angle_gamma   90.00
#
_symmetry.space_group_name_H-M   'P 1'
#
loop_
_entity.id
_entity.type
_entity.pdbx_description
1 polymer ?
#
loop_
_entity_poly.entity_id
_entity_poly.type
_entity_poly.pdbx_seq_one_letter_code
_entity_poly.pdbx_strand_id
1 'polypeptide(L)'
;MAMASAGANPEWTRPDQRLPERPPAEGAAPPPPAGTWHRMHYAVGVFLVAYGVTGLVGAALLWSDRRKELAGYFGSGNAGTLLLLAKAAEAVLVAVAAAGIVRRRDMWFVPALAGWMAGFAVFAVLDVFDARWGGLLEHLLYLAGFVVLLFVSYGLSAKAQVGSGAAVRATAASGPEGGDGDGEPRRLTRTQEFALAALNRLPHR
;
A
#
# COMPACT_ATOMS: atom_id res chain seq x y z
N MET A 1 32.03 -62.34 -4.72
CA MET A 1 31.12 -61.34 -5.34
C MET A 1 29.72 -61.69 -4.85
N ALA A 2 29.30 -61.10 -3.72
CA ALA A 2 28.02 -61.38 -3.07
C ALA A 2 27.14 -60.13 -3.22
N MET A 3 25.98 -60.28 -3.86
CA MET A 3 24.99 -59.23 -3.95
C MET A 3 24.24 -59.12 -2.62
N ALA A 4 24.46 -58.02 -1.91
CA ALA A 4 23.66 -57.64 -0.75
C ALA A 4 22.30 -57.14 -1.25
N SER A 5 21.28 -57.99 -1.15
CA SER A 5 19.89 -57.61 -1.37
C SER A 5 19.48 -56.63 -0.27
N ALA A 6 19.14 -55.39 -0.66
CA ALA A 6 18.59 -54.38 0.23
C ALA A 6 17.24 -54.90 0.77
N GLY A 7 17.27 -55.40 2.01
CA GLY A 7 16.07 -55.80 2.73
C GLY A 7 15.16 -54.60 2.92
N ALA A 8 14.10 -54.51 2.13
CA ALA A 8 12.96 -53.66 2.44
C ALA A 8 12.40 -54.15 3.78
N ASN A 9 12.63 -53.36 4.82
CA ASN A 9 12.20 -53.69 6.18
C ASN A 9 10.66 -53.68 6.22
N PRO A 10 9.98 -54.84 6.38
CA PRO A 10 8.53 -54.94 6.26
C PRO A 10 7.76 -54.27 7.41
N GLU A 11 8.48 -53.73 8.40
CA GLU A 11 7.88 -52.99 9.51
C GLU A 11 7.32 -51.62 9.08
N TRP A 12 7.83 -51.02 8.01
CA TRP A 12 7.48 -49.65 7.57
C TRP A 12 6.14 -49.53 6.82
N THR A 13 5.43 -50.64 6.62
CA THR A 13 4.16 -50.68 5.89
C THR A 13 2.95 -50.98 6.77
N ARG A 14 3.09 -50.94 8.10
CA ARG A 14 1.93 -51.03 8.99
C ARG A 14 1.21 -49.67 9.05
N PRO A 15 -0.10 -49.61 8.74
CA PRO A 15 -0.90 -48.37 8.83
C PRO A 15 -0.88 -47.71 10.22
N ASP A 16 -0.53 -48.50 11.22
CA ASP A 16 -0.57 -48.22 12.66
C ASP A 16 0.81 -47.78 13.23
N GLN A 17 1.88 -47.78 12.43
CA GLN A 17 3.16 -47.19 12.85
C GLN A 17 3.13 -45.67 12.69
N ARG A 18 3.10 -44.94 13.82
CA ARG A 18 3.41 -43.51 13.82
C ARG A 18 4.85 -43.31 13.36
N LEU A 19 5.02 -42.57 12.27
CA LEU A 19 6.32 -42.07 11.83
C LEU A 19 6.98 -41.31 12.98
N PRO A 20 8.32 -41.35 13.12
CA PRO A 20 9.03 -40.54 14.11
C PRO A 20 8.56 -39.09 14.00
N GLU A 21 7.99 -38.56 15.08
CA GLU A 21 7.53 -37.18 15.14
C GLU A 21 8.75 -36.28 14.89
N ARG A 22 8.71 -35.57 13.76
CA ARG A 22 9.66 -34.50 13.51
C ARG A 22 9.44 -33.50 14.64
N PRO A 23 10.45 -33.18 15.46
CA PRO A 23 10.29 -32.25 16.56
C PRO A 23 9.67 -30.96 16.03
N PRO A 24 8.74 -30.34 16.79
CA PRO A 24 8.14 -29.08 16.38
C PRO A 24 9.29 -28.12 16.06
N ALA A 25 9.24 -27.51 14.88
CA ALA A 25 10.18 -26.44 14.56
C ALA A 25 9.90 -25.29 15.53
N GLU A 26 10.57 -25.31 16.69
CA GLU A 26 10.77 -24.12 17.51
C GLU A 26 11.31 -23.04 16.58
N GLY A 27 10.47 -22.04 16.28
CA GLY A 27 10.81 -20.98 15.34
C GLY A 27 9.99 -20.94 14.06
N ALA A 28 8.77 -21.48 14.02
CA ALA A 28 7.81 -21.12 12.98
C ALA A 28 7.61 -19.58 12.98
N ALA A 29 8.34 -18.91 12.09
CA ALA A 29 8.34 -17.46 11.96
C ALA A 29 6.90 -16.97 11.73
N PRO A 30 6.51 -15.83 12.32
CA PRO A 30 5.18 -15.26 12.10
C PRO A 30 4.93 -15.17 10.59
N PRO A 31 3.69 -15.46 10.12
CA PRO A 31 3.37 -15.36 8.70
C PRO A 31 3.78 -13.98 8.20
N PRO A 32 4.42 -13.90 7.01
CA PRO A 32 4.88 -12.62 6.48
C PRO A 32 3.70 -11.65 6.45
N PRO A 33 3.91 -10.37 6.83
CA PRO A 33 2.83 -9.40 6.85
C PRO A 33 2.15 -9.38 5.49
N ALA A 34 0.82 -9.46 5.49
CA ALA A 34 -0.01 -9.34 4.29
C ALA A 34 0.46 -8.12 3.49
N GLY A 35 0.95 -8.35 2.27
CA GLY A 35 1.50 -7.30 1.43
C GLY A 35 0.40 -6.31 1.04
N THR A 36 0.61 -5.03 1.34
CA THR A 36 -0.30 -3.93 0.92
C THR A 36 -0.15 -3.57 -0.56
N TRP A 37 0.83 -4.16 -1.25
CA TRP A 37 1.20 -3.80 -2.61
C TRP A 37 0.44 -4.59 -3.68
N HIS A 38 -0.36 -3.86 -4.47
CA HIS A 38 -1.00 -4.39 -5.69
C HIS A 38 -0.24 -3.95 -6.95
N ARG A 39 -0.22 -4.74 -8.04
CA ARG A 39 0.50 -4.39 -9.30
C ARG A 39 0.09 -3.03 -9.88
N MET A 40 -1.17 -2.63 -9.71
CA MET A 40 -1.67 -1.32 -10.16
C MET A 40 -1.02 -0.12 -9.45
N HIS A 41 -0.37 -0.32 -8.30
CA HIS A 41 0.43 0.73 -7.64
C HIS A 41 1.62 1.17 -8.50
N TYR A 42 2.12 0.32 -9.42
CA TYR A 42 3.13 0.76 -10.38
C TYR A 42 2.60 1.84 -11.31
N ALA A 43 1.35 1.72 -11.80
CA ALA A 43 0.77 2.72 -12.69
C ALA A 43 0.64 4.07 -11.97
N VAL A 44 0.13 4.07 -10.73
CA VAL A 44 0.02 5.27 -9.89
C VAL A 44 1.40 5.87 -9.62
N GLY A 45 2.36 5.05 -9.16
CA GLY A 45 3.71 5.52 -8.86
C GLY A 45 4.43 6.09 -10.08
N VAL A 46 4.38 5.39 -11.22
CA VAL A 46 4.99 5.83 -12.48
C VAL A 46 4.37 7.14 -12.94
N PHE A 47 3.04 7.27 -12.85
CA PHE A 47 2.36 8.53 -13.14
C PHE A 47 2.88 9.68 -12.26
N LEU A 48 2.97 9.48 -10.94
CA LEU A 48 3.46 10.52 -10.02
C LEU A 48 4.90 10.95 -10.34
N VAL A 49 5.76 9.98 -10.62
CA VAL A 49 7.15 10.25 -10.99
C VAL A 49 7.21 11.00 -12.33
N ALA A 50 6.50 10.52 -13.35
CA ALA A 50 6.49 11.16 -14.67
C ALA A 50 5.92 12.59 -14.59
N TYR A 51 4.83 12.78 -13.85
CA TYR A 51 4.20 14.08 -13.61
C TYR A 51 5.19 15.07 -12.98
N GLY A 52 5.80 14.70 -11.84
CA GLY A 52 6.73 15.59 -11.16
C GLY A 52 8.04 15.81 -11.92
N VAL A 53 8.58 14.80 -12.62
CA VAL A 53 9.76 14.98 -13.49
C VAL A 53 9.43 15.95 -14.62
N THR A 54 8.25 15.84 -15.24
CA THR A 54 7.81 16.78 -16.28
C THR A 54 7.66 18.19 -15.71
N GLY A 55 7.12 18.34 -14.50
CA GLY A 55 7.02 19.62 -13.80
C GLY A 55 8.37 20.26 -13.49
N LEU A 56 9.37 19.46 -13.10
CA LEU A 56 10.75 19.91 -12.86
C LEU A 56 11.45 20.31 -14.16
N VAL A 57 11.36 19.47 -15.21
CA VAL A 57 11.94 19.77 -16.53
C VAL A 57 11.30 21.02 -17.12
N GLY A 58 9.97 21.11 -17.07
CA GLY A 58 9.22 22.28 -17.52
C GLY A 58 9.64 23.55 -16.77
N ALA A 59 9.86 23.47 -15.45
CA ALA A 59 10.35 24.59 -14.66
C ALA A 59 11.78 25.00 -15.05
N ALA A 60 12.67 24.05 -15.35
CA ALA A 60 14.02 24.35 -15.80
C ALA A 60 14.02 25.03 -17.19
N LEU A 61 13.22 24.52 -18.12
CA LEU A 61 13.11 25.04 -19.49
C LEU A 61 12.40 26.41 -19.54
N LEU A 62 11.40 26.62 -18.70
CA LEU A 62 10.54 27.81 -18.67
C LEU A 62 10.80 28.68 -17.42
N TRP A 63 12.02 28.64 -16.90
CA TRP A 63 12.37 29.22 -15.59
C TRP A 63 11.99 30.71 -15.46
N SER A 64 12.28 31.50 -16.50
CA SER A 64 11.97 32.93 -16.50
C SER A 64 10.47 33.21 -16.45
N ASP A 65 9.66 32.42 -17.17
CA ASP A 65 8.21 32.58 -17.21
C ASP A 65 7.58 32.15 -15.89
N ARG A 66 8.03 31.04 -15.31
CA ARG A 66 7.61 30.59 -13.98
C ARG A 66 7.97 31.57 -12.88
N ARG A 67 9.14 32.22 -12.98
CA ARG A 67 9.54 33.27 -12.03
C ARG A 67 8.64 34.50 -12.15
N LYS A 68 8.31 34.93 -13.38
CA LYS A 68 7.38 36.07 -13.60
C LYS A 68 5.99 35.75 -13.08
N GLU A 69 5.50 34.55 -13.34
CA GLU A 69 4.23 34.07 -12.82
C GLU A 69 4.20 34.12 -11.28
N LEU A 70 5.25 33.61 -10.62
CA LEU A 70 5.34 33.64 -9.17
C LEU A 70 5.50 35.06 -8.59
N ALA A 71 6.16 35.95 -9.32
CA ALA A 71 6.23 37.36 -8.98
C ALA A 71 4.86 38.06 -9.03
N GLY A 72 3.91 37.53 -9.83
CA GLY A 72 2.52 37.99 -9.85
C GLY A 72 1.83 37.78 -8.49
N TYR A 73 2.09 36.65 -7.83
CA TYR A 73 1.49 36.32 -6.54
C TYR A 73 2.21 36.94 -5.33
N PHE A 74 3.56 37.00 -5.37
CA PHE A 74 4.38 37.30 -4.19
C PHE A 74 5.26 38.55 -4.33
N GLY A 75 5.16 39.26 -5.46
CA GLY A 75 6.07 40.36 -5.80
C GLY A 75 7.42 39.89 -6.34
N SER A 76 8.14 40.79 -7.02
CA SER A 76 9.35 40.46 -7.79
C SER A 76 10.57 40.07 -6.95
N GLY A 77 10.68 40.58 -5.72
CA GLY A 77 11.89 40.46 -4.90
C GLY A 77 12.24 39.02 -4.49
N ASN A 78 11.24 38.21 -4.15
CA ASN A 78 11.45 36.86 -3.60
C ASN A 78 11.04 35.73 -4.55
N ALA A 79 10.53 36.04 -5.74
CA ALA A 79 9.99 35.03 -6.66
C ALA A 79 11.02 33.96 -7.05
N GLY A 80 12.28 34.33 -7.23
CA GLY A 80 13.34 33.35 -7.53
C GLY A 80 13.55 32.33 -6.40
N THR A 81 13.65 32.82 -5.16
CA THR A 81 13.86 31.99 -3.97
C THR A 81 12.65 31.10 -3.69
N LEU A 82 11.44 31.66 -3.77
CA LEU A 82 10.20 30.89 -3.58
C LEU A 82 10.04 29.81 -4.65
N LEU A 83 10.37 30.11 -5.91
CA LEU A 83 10.33 29.12 -6.98
C LEU A 83 11.33 27.99 -6.72
N LEU A 84 12.54 28.32 -6.29
CA LEU A 84 13.54 27.31 -5.95
C LEU A 84 13.08 26.41 -4.79
N LEU A 85 12.50 26.99 -3.73
CA LEU A 85 11.95 26.23 -2.60
C LEU A 85 10.79 25.33 -3.04
N ALA A 86 9.87 25.84 -3.86
CA ALA A 86 8.76 25.06 -4.39
C ALA A 86 9.26 23.87 -5.22
N LYS A 87 10.28 24.07 -6.06
CA LYS A 87 10.86 23.00 -6.88
C LYS A 87 11.72 22.03 -6.07
N ALA A 88 12.37 22.48 -5.01
CA ALA A 88 13.02 21.57 -4.05
C ALA A 88 11.99 20.68 -3.35
N ALA A 89 10.86 21.24 -2.91
CA ALA A 89 9.76 20.45 -2.35
C ALA A 89 9.18 19.45 -3.37
N GLU A 90 8.93 19.88 -4.61
CA GLU A 90 8.48 19.00 -5.69
C GLU A 90 9.47 17.85 -5.96
N ALA A 91 10.77 18.13 -5.98
CA ALA A 91 11.81 17.10 -6.14
C ALA A 91 11.79 16.07 -4.98
N VAL A 92 11.55 16.52 -3.75
CA VAL A 92 11.37 15.62 -2.60
C VAL A 92 10.13 14.74 -2.77
N LEU A 93 9.00 15.28 -3.25
CA LEU A 93 7.79 14.50 -3.51
C LEU A 93 8.02 13.44 -4.59
N VAL A 94 8.74 13.78 -5.66
CA VAL A 94 9.15 12.82 -6.71
C VAL A 94 10.04 11.71 -6.12
N ALA A 95 11.02 12.07 -5.29
CA ALA A 95 11.89 11.09 -4.64
C ALA A 95 11.13 10.16 -3.70
N VAL A 96 10.15 10.69 -2.96
CA VAL A 96 9.25 9.91 -2.09
C VAL A 96 8.39 8.94 -2.91
N ALA A 97 7.82 9.39 -4.03
CA ALA A 97 7.06 8.53 -4.93
C ALA A 97 7.94 7.42 -5.53
N ALA A 98 9.14 7.76 -6.00
CA ALA A 98 10.10 6.77 -6.51
C ALA A 98 10.52 5.76 -5.43
N ALA A 99 10.77 6.23 -4.19
CA ALA A 99 11.07 5.36 -3.06
C ALA A 99 9.90 4.40 -2.75
N GLY A 100 8.66 4.86 -2.88
CA GLY A 100 7.46 4.02 -2.76
C GLY A 100 7.42 2.88 -3.76
N ILE A 101 7.78 3.15 -5.03
CA ILE A 101 7.88 2.13 -6.09
C ILE A 101 8.99 1.13 -5.78
N VAL A 102 10.21 1.61 -5.49
CA VAL A 102 11.38 0.76 -5.25
C VAL A 102 11.17 -0.12 -4.02
N ARG A 103 10.61 0.44 -2.94
CA ARG A 103 10.35 -0.29 -1.69
C ARG A 103 9.05 -1.10 -1.72
N ARG A 104 8.24 -0.97 -2.77
CA ARG A 104 6.92 -1.60 -2.90
C ARG A 104 6.04 -1.37 -1.66
N ARG A 105 6.03 -0.12 -1.18
CA ARG A 105 5.25 0.29 0.00
C ARG A 105 4.33 1.45 -0.40
N ASP A 106 3.05 1.14 -0.49
CA ASP A 106 1.95 2.06 -0.83
C ASP A 106 1.84 3.26 0.11
N MET A 107 2.17 3.10 1.40
CA MET A 107 2.16 4.20 2.37
C MET A 107 3.06 5.40 1.98
N TRP A 108 4.07 5.20 1.13
CA TRP A 108 4.91 6.32 0.66
C TRP A 108 4.22 7.19 -0.40
N PHE A 109 3.14 6.73 -1.03
CA PHE A 109 2.38 7.57 -1.96
C PHE A 109 1.52 8.60 -1.25
N VAL A 110 1.14 8.36 0.01
CA VAL A 110 0.33 9.29 0.80
C VAL A 110 1.01 10.65 0.97
N PRO A 111 2.26 10.77 1.50
CA PRO A 111 2.91 12.06 1.63
C PRO A 111 3.16 12.74 0.27
N ALA A 112 3.45 11.97 -0.78
CA ALA A 112 3.61 12.50 -2.13
C ALA A 112 2.30 13.14 -2.64
N LEU A 113 1.20 12.39 -2.63
CA LEU A 113 -0.13 12.86 -3.06
C LEU A 113 -0.60 14.04 -2.22
N ALA A 114 -0.46 13.96 -0.89
CA ALA A 114 -0.83 15.05 0.01
C ALA A 114 -0.03 16.32 -0.26
N GLY A 115 1.27 16.19 -0.56
CA GLY A 115 2.13 17.33 -0.91
C GLY A 115 1.67 18.05 -2.19
N TRP A 116 1.35 17.30 -3.25
CA TRP A 116 0.81 17.91 -4.48
C TRP A 116 -0.56 18.54 -4.27
N MET A 117 -1.46 17.85 -3.55
CA MET A 117 -2.78 18.39 -3.21
C MET A 117 -2.67 19.70 -2.40
N ALA A 118 -1.76 19.76 -1.42
CA ALA A 118 -1.50 20.97 -0.67
C ALA A 118 -0.99 22.11 -1.57
N GLY A 119 -0.09 21.80 -2.52
CA GLY A 119 0.37 22.76 -3.52
C GLY A 119 -0.79 23.34 -4.34
N PHE A 120 -1.64 22.50 -4.93
CA PHE A 120 -2.80 22.97 -5.71
C PHE A 120 -3.79 23.75 -4.85
N ALA A 121 -4.03 23.33 -3.61
CA ALA A 121 -4.91 24.04 -2.70
C ALA A 121 -4.38 25.45 -2.38
N VAL A 122 -3.07 25.60 -2.13
CA VAL A 122 -2.45 26.91 -1.92
C VAL A 122 -2.61 27.80 -3.16
N PHE A 123 -2.31 27.29 -4.36
CA PHE A 123 -2.47 28.06 -5.58
C PHE A 123 -3.93 28.42 -5.88
N ALA A 124 -4.88 27.52 -5.63
CA ALA A 124 -6.31 27.81 -5.77
C ALA A 124 -6.75 28.96 -4.86
N VAL A 125 -6.26 28.99 -3.61
CA VAL A 125 -6.53 30.10 -2.68
C VAL A 125 -5.95 31.42 -3.21
N LEU A 126 -4.71 31.39 -3.72
CA LEU A 126 -4.08 32.57 -4.31
C LEU A 126 -4.83 33.09 -5.54
N ASP A 127 -5.32 32.20 -6.39
CA ASP A 127 -6.10 32.58 -7.58
C ASP A 127 -7.42 33.26 -7.23
N VAL A 128 -8.04 32.90 -6.10
CA VAL A 128 -9.23 33.61 -5.61
C VAL A 128 -8.89 35.04 -5.20
N PHE A 129 -7.78 35.24 -4.48
CA PHE A 129 -7.34 36.57 -4.04
C PHE A 129 -6.94 37.47 -5.22
N ASP A 130 -6.32 36.89 -6.25
CA ASP A 130 -5.89 37.62 -7.45
C ASP A 130 -6.94 37.63 -8.58
N ALA A 131 -8.15 37.12 -8.32
CA ALA A 131 -9.26 37.00 -9.27
C ALA A 131 -8.90 36.27 -10.60
N ARG A 132 -7.98 35.31 -10.53
CA ARG A 132 -7.49 34.50 -11.66
C ARG A 132 -8.38 33.28 -11.90
N TRP A 133 -9.62 33.48 -12.33
CA TRP A 133 -10.61 32.39 -12.52
C TRP A 133 -10.14 31.25 -13.43
N GLY A 134 -9.35 31.56 -14.47
CA GLY A 134 -8.76 30.54 -15.33
C GLY A 134 -7.75 29.65 -14.61
N GLY A 135 -6.87 30.26 -13.81
CA GLY A 135 -5.93 29.52 -12.94
C GLY A 135 -6.67 28.72 -11.88
N LEU A 136 -7.70 29.31 -11.26
CA LEU A 136 -8.50 28.63 -10.24
C LEU A 136 -9.09 27.33 -10.77
N LEU A 137 -9.72 27.37 -11.95
CA LEU A 137 -10.30 26.18 -12.57
C LEU A 137 -9.22 25.11 -12.83
N GLU A 138 -8.07 25.51 -13.36
CA GLU A 138 -6.95 24.60 -13.60
C GLU A 138 -6.48 23.93 -12.30
N HIS A 139 -6.22 24.70 -11.24
CA HIS A 139 -5.77 24.16 -9.96
C HIS A 139 -6.83 23.26 -9.29
N LEU A 140 -8.13 23.60 -9.41
CA LEU A 140 -9.21 22.75 -8.91
C LEU A 140 -9.32 21.42 -9.69
N LEU A 141 -9.11 21.44 -11.01
CA LEU A 141 -9.10 20.22 -11.82
C LEU A 141 -7.91 19.31 -11.45
N TYR A 142 -6.72 19.88 -11.27
CA TYR A 142 -5.57 19.09 -10.79
C TYR A 142 -5.82 18.55 -9.39
N LEU A 143 -6.33 19.36 -8.45
CA LEU A 143 -6.68 18.91 -7.11
C LEU A 143 -7.66 17.74 -7.15
N ALA A 144 -8.73 17.85 -7.94
CA ALA A 144 -9.71 16.78 -8.11
C ALA A 144 -9.07 15.50 -8.69
N GLY A 145 -8.21 15.63 -9.70
CA GLY A 145 -7.46 14.50 -10.27
C GLY A 145 -6.60 13.79 -9.22
N PHE A 146 -5.90 14.53 -8.37
CA PHE A 146 -5.07 13.97 -7.31
C PHE A 146 -5.90 13.35 -6.17
N VAL A 147 -7.07 13.91 -5.85
CA VAL A 147 -8.02 13.29 -4.91
C VAL A 147 -8.50 11.94 -5.45
N VAL A 148 -8.88 11.87 -6.74
CA VAL A 148 -9.25 10.59 -7.38
C VAL A 148 -8.09 9.61 -7.32
N LEU A 149 -6.87 10.06 -7.60
CA LEU A 149 -5.67 9.21 -7.57
C LEU A 149 -5.39 8.68 -6.16
N LEU A 150 -5.62 9.49 -5.11
CA LEU A 150 -5.54 9.06 -3.72
C LEU A 150 -6.57 7.97 -3.41
N PHE A 151 -7.83 8.15 -3.80
CA PHE A 151 -8.86 7.13 -3.62
C PHE A 151 -8.54 5.84 -4.37
N VAL A 152 -8.02 5.93 -5.60
CA VAL A 152 -7.60 4.76 -6.38
C VAL A 152 -6.45 4.05 -5.66
N SER A 153 -5.42 4.78 -5.24
CA SER A 153 -4.29 4.19 -4.51
C SER A 153 -4.74 3.50 -3.22
N TYR A 154 -5.55 4.16 -2.40
CA TYR A 154 -6.01 3.61 -1.12
C TYR A 154 -7.01 2.47 -1.29
N GLY A 155 -7.92 2.57 -2.26
CA GLY A 155 -8.86 1.50 -2.60
C GLY A 155 -8.14 0.23 -3.08
N LEU A 156 -7.06 0.38 -3.85
CA LEU A 156 -6.20 -0.73 -4.24
C LEU A 156 -5.49 -1.38 -3.03
N SER A 157 -5.04 -0.57 -2.05
CA SER A 157 -4.47 -1.07 -0.79
C SER A 157 -5.48 -1.87 0.03
N ALA A 158 -6.71 -1.36 0.19
CA ALA A 158 -7.78 -2.06 0.91
C ALA A 158 -8.10 -3.41 0.26
N LYS A 159 -8.19 -3.46 -1.08
CA LYS A 159 -8.40 -4.71 -1.82
C LYS A 159 -7.24 -5.70 -1.63
N ALA A 160 -6.00 -5.22 -1.63
CA ALA A 160 -4.82 -6.07 -1.40
C ALA A 160 -4.81 -6.69 0.00
N GLN A 161 -5.19 -5.93 1.02
CA GLN A 161 -5.30 -6.42 2.40
C GLN A 161 -6.38 -7.50 2.55
N VAL A 162 -7.56 -7.31 1.94
CA VAL A 162 -8.66 -8.30 1.97
C VAL A 162 -8.25 -9.59 1.26
N GLY A 163 -7.65 -9.50 0.07
CA GLY A 163 -7.19 -10.67 -0.68
C GLY A 163 -6.09 -11.46 0.05
N SER A 164 -5.15 -10.75 0.65
CA SER A 164 -4.08 -11.36 1.46
C SER A 164 -4.63 -12.03 2.72
N GLY A 165 -5.58 -11.41 3.42
CA GLY A 165 -6.24 -12.00 4.58
C GLY A 165 -7.11 -13.22 4.25
N ALA A 166 -7.70 -13.27 3.04
CA ALA A 166 -8.37 -14.46 2.55
C ALA A 166 -7.39 -15.60 2.25
N ALA A 167 -6.23 -15.32 1.64
CA ALA A 167 -5.18 -16.31 1.38
C ALA A 167 -4.56 -16.87 2.66
N VAL A 168 -4.33 -16.03 3.68
CA VAL A 168 -3.86 -16.45 5.01
C VAL A 168 -4.89 -17.34 5.72
N ARG A 169 -6.19 -17.03 5.59
CA ARG A 169 -7.26 -17.89 6.14
C ARG A 169 -7.38 -19.21 5.39
N ALA A 170 -7.25 -19.20 4.06
CA ALA A 170 -7.28 -20.41 3.25
C ALA A 170 -6.09 -21.34 3.56
N THR A 171 -4.89 -20.79 3.76
CA THR A 171 -3.70 -21.57 4.18
C THR A 171 -3.83 -22.09 5.61
N ALA A 172 -4.44 -21.34 6.53
CA ALA A 172 -4.75 -21.84 7.88
C ALA A 172 -5.83 -22.94 7.87
N ALA A 173 -6.78 -22.90 6.92
CA ALA A 173 -7.84 -23.90 6.76
C ALA A 173 -7.42 -25.13 5.93
N SER A 174 -6.31 -25.05 5.18
CA SER A 174 -5.75 -26.17 4.41
C SER A 174 -4.55 -26.85 5.07
N GLY A 175 -4.30 -26.55 6.36
CA GLY A 175 -3.54 -27.46 7.22
C GLY A 175 -4.29 -28.79 7.31
N PRO A 176 -3.60 -29.95 7.34
CA PRO A 176 -4.24 -31.24 7.12
C PRO A 176 -5.29 -31.52 8.21
N GLU A 177 -6.56 -31.60 7.79
CA GLU A 177 -7.64 -32.21 8.56
C GLU A 177 -7.30 -33.69 8.75
N GLY A 178 -6.91 -34.07 9.96
CA GLY A 178 -6.57 -35.45 10.27
C GLY A 178 -6.04 -35.60 11.68
N GLY A 179 -6.92 -35.43 12.66
CA GLY A 179 -6.58 -35.63 14.07
C GLY A 179 -7.83 -35.67 14.95
N ASP A 180 -8.54 -36.81 14.94
CA ASP A 180 -9.29 -37.26 16.11
C ASP A 180 -8.27 -37.50 17.22
N GLY A 181 -8.22 -36.58 18.17
CA GLY A 181 -7.35 -36.66 19.34
C GLY A 181 -7.60 -35.47 20.24
N ASP A 182 -8.53 -35.64 21.19
CA ASP A 182 -8.54 -35.22 22.60
C ASP A 182 -7.80 -33.94 23.03
N GLY A 183 -7.65 -32.97 22.14
CA GLY A 183 -7.27 -31.60 22.42
C GLY A 183 -8.53 -30.76 22.48
N GLU A 184 -8.83 -30.22 23.66
CA GLU A 184 -10.03 -29.43 23.93
C GLU A 184 -10.39 -28.50 22.75
N PRO A 185 -11.65 -28.50 22.27
CA PRO A 185 -12.07 -27.60 21.22
C PRO A 185 -11.74 -26.19 21.66
N ARG A 186 -10.94 -25.50 20.86
CA ARG A 186 -10.41 -24.15 21.09
C ARG A 186 -11.53 -23.26 21.62
N ARG A 187 -11.63 -23.14 22.95
CA ARG A 187 -12.72 -22.40 23.59
C ARG A 187 -12.66 -20.97 23.08
N LEU A 188 -13.77 -20.52 22.53
CA LEU A 188 -13.96 -19.12 22.15
C LEU A 188 -13.63 -18.28 23.38
N THR A 189 -12.92 -17.16 23.20
CA THR A 189 -12.75 -16.25 24.33
C THR A 189 -14.14 -15.82 24.80
N ARG A 190 -14.36 -15.57 26.10
CA ARG A 190 -15.71 -15.18 26.61
C ARG A 190 -16.35 -14.07 25.78
N THR A 191 -15.54 -13.14 25.27
CA THR A 191 -15.98 -12.05 24.40
C THR A 191 -16.49 -12.55 23.03
N GLN A 192 -15.86 -13.57 22.46
CA GLN A 192 -16.31 -14.22 21.22
C GLN A 192 -17.60 -15.00 21.44
N GLU A 193 -17.78 -15.66 22.59
CA GLU A 193 -19.03 -16.34 22.94
C GLU A 193 -20.21 -15.35 23.04
N PHE A 194 -20.00 -14.20 23.69
CA PHE A 194 -21.02 -13.14 23.75
C PHE A 194 -21.35 -12.57 22.37
N ALA A 195 -20.35 -12.37 21.52
CA ALA A 195 -20.56 -11.86 20.17
C ALA A 195 -21.35 -12.86 19.30
N LEU A 196 -21.05 -14.16 19.40
CA LEU A 196 -21.76 -15.21 18.69
C LEU A 196 -23.22 -15.34 19.17
N ALA A 197 -23.43 -15.24 20.49
CA ALA A 197 -24.77 -15.24 21.08
C ALA A 197 -25.60 -14.02 20.66
N ALA A 198 -24.97 -12.86 20.47
CA ALA A 198 -25.65 -11.66 19.98
C ALA A 198 -26.05 -11.79 18.50
N LEU A 199 -25.17 -12.36 17.66
CA LEU A 199 -25.44 -12.62 16.25
C LEU A 199 -26.58 -13.62 16.03
N ASN A 200 -26.62 -14.72 16.81
CA ASN A 200 -27.67 -15.73 16.70
C ASN A 200 -29.05 -15.28 17.21
N ARG A 201 -29.13 -14.11 17.87
CA ARG A 201 -30.41 -13.50 18.29
C ARG A 201 -31.02 -12.60 17.22
N LEU A 202 -30.27 -12.27 16.16
CA LEU A 202 -30.81 -11.46 15.09
C LEU A 202 -31.73 -12.34 14.23
N PRO A 203 -33.00 -11.93 14.00
CA PRO A 203 -33.89 -12.67 13.12
C PRO A 203 -33.30 -12.62 11.70
N HIS A 204 -33.02 -13.79 11.14
CA HIS A 204 -32.69 -13.93 9.72
C HIS A 204 -33.89 -13.43 8.91
N ARG A 205 -33.72 -12.32 8.20
CA ARG A 205 -34.68 -11.80 7.22
C ARG A 205 -34.31 -12.25 5.82
#